data_AF-A0A650CL49-F1
#
_entry.id   AF-A0A650CL49-F1
#
_cell.length_a   1.000
_cell.length_b   1.000
_cell.length_c   1.000
_cell.angle_alpha   90.00
_cell.angle_beta   90.00
_cell.angle_gamma   90.00
#
_symmetry.space_group_name_H-M   'P 1'
#
loop_
_entity.id
_entity.type
_entity.pdbx_description
1 polymer ?
#
loop_
_entity_poly.entity_id
_entity_poly.type
_entity_poly.pdbx_seq_one_letter_code
_entity_poly.pdbx_strand_id
1 'polypeptide(L)' 'MTSQLFPDLHKFKDIRSLKIHLEKFGVEECPVCKAKIKGKTFGNWKRHARMKRDEEHRKLLEMVS' A
#
# COMPACT_ATOMS: atom_id res chain seq x y z
N MET A 1 0.92 -11.67 17.55
CA MET A 1 1.28 -11.44 16.13
C MET A 1 0.51 -10.20 15.69
N THR A 2 1.18 -9.04 15.64
CA THR A 2 0.54 -7.77 15.28
C THR A 2 0.34 -7.73 13.76
N SER A 3 -0.89 -7.95 13.31
CA SER A 3 -1.31 -7.61 11.95
C SER A 3 -1.15 -6.10 11.81
N GLN A 4 -0.13 -5.65 11.09
CA GLN A 4 0.07 -4.23 10.84
C GLN A 4 -0.88 -3.82 9.71
N LEU A 5 -2.04 -3.32 10.11
CA LEU A 5 -2.95 -2.55 9.26
C LEU A 5 -2.16 -1.42 8.61
N PHE A 6 -2.39 -1.21 7.31
CA PHE A 6 -1.74 -0.16 6.53
C PHE A 6 -1.77 1.15 7.32
N PRO A 7 -0.63 1.80 7.58
CA PRO A 7 -0.61 3.00 8.38
C PRO A 7 -1.39 4.11 7.66
N ASP A 8 -2.22 4.83 8.42
CA ASP A 8 -3.00 5.98 7.92
C ASP A 8 -2.14 6.83 6.99
N LEU A 9 -2.55 6.97 5.73
CA LEU A 9 -1.85 7.78 4.74
C LEU A 9 -1.61 9.21 5.24
N HIS A 10 -2.52 9.72 6.07
CA HIS A 10 -2.44 11.02 6.74
C HIS A 10 -1.36 11.13 7.83
N LYS A 11 -0.79 10.00 8.31
CA LYS A 11 0.32 10.02 9.29
C LYS A 11 1.69 10.24 8.64
N PHE A 12 1.83 10.04 7.34
CA PHE A 12 3.08 10.31 6.65
C PHE A 12 3.06 11.71 6.08
N LYS A 13 3.97 12.54 6.59
CA LYS A 13 4.17 13.91 6.13
C LYS A 13 4.60 13.99 4.65
N ASP A 14 5.24 12.92 4.17
CA ASP A 14 5.82 12.83 2.82
C ASP A 14 5.58 11.46 2.18
N ILE A 15 5.28 11.47 0.88
CA ILE A 15 5.13 10.29 0.02
C ILE A 15 6.39 9.40 0.07
N ARG A 16 7.57 10.00 0.16
CA ARG A 16 8.85 9.27 0.25
C ARG A 16 8.94 8.45 1.53
N SER A 17 8.52 9.02 2.66
CA SER A 17 8.50 8.35 3.96
C SER A 17 7.51 7.19 3.96
N LEU A 18 6.35 7.38 3.33
CA LEU A 18 5.38 6.32 3.10
C LEU A 18 5.99 5.18 2.28
N LYS A 19 6.64 5.48 1.14
CA LYS A 19 7.29 4.47 0.29
C LYS A 19 8.34 3.66 1.07
N ILE A 20 9.23 4.34 1.81
CA ILE A 20 10.24 3.69 2.66
C ILE A 20 9.58 2.80 3.73
N HIS A 21 8.50 3.27 4.34
CA HIS A 21 7.77 2.47 5.34
C HIS A 21 7.16 1.22 4.71
N LEU A 22 6.49 1.36 3.57
CA LEU A 22 5.87 0.23 2.87
C LEU A 22 6.90 -0.78 2.36
N GLU A 23 8.09 -0.32 1.97
CA GLU A 23 9.20 -1.21 1.60
C GLU A 23 9.82 -1.92 2.82
N LYS A 24 9.92 -1.26 3.98
CA LYS A 24 10.50 -1.84 5.20
C LYS A 24 9.55 -2.76 5.96
N PHE A 25 8.30 -2.35 6.14
CA PHE A 25 7.32 -3.02 7.00
C PHE A 25 6.39 -3.94 6.21
N GLY A 26 6.27 -3.70 4.91
CA GLY A 26 5.39 -4.49 4.06
C GLY A 26 3.93 -4.07 4.13
N VAL A 27 3.14 -4.72 3.28
CA VAL A 27 1.72 -4.42 3.07
C VAL A 27 0.93 -5.71 3.17
N GLU A 28 0.31 -5.97 4.31
CA GLU A 28 -0.50 -7.18 4.52
C GLU A 28 -1.86 -7.11 3.82
N GLU A 29 -2.44 -5.91 3.76
CA GLU A 29 -3.79 -5.68 3.28
C GLU A 29 -3.85 -4.39 2.46
N CYS A 30 -4.65 -4.39 1.40
CA CYS A 30 -4.82 -3.22 0.56
C CYS A 30 -5.66 -2.16 1.28
N PRO A 31 -5.21 -0.90 1.40
CA PRO A 31 -5.97 0.15 2.10
C PRO A 31 -7.25 0.56 1.37
N VAL A 32 -7.34 0.30 0.06
CA VAL A 32 -8.49 0.68 -0.76
C VAL A 32 -9.60 -0.37 -0.67
N CYS A 33 -9.28 -1.62 -0.99
CA CYS A 33 -10.28 -2.69 -1.08
C CYS A 33 -10.20 -3.73 0.05
N LYS A 34 -9.31 -3.52 1.04
CA LYS A 34 -9.09 -4.45 2.17
C LYS A 34 -8.75 -5.89 1.73
N ALA A 35 -8.26 -6.05 0.50
CA ALA A 35 -7.83 -7.34 -0.01
C ALA A 35 -6.48 -7.73 0.60
N LYS A 36 -6.35 -8.98 1.05
CA LYS A 36 -5.08 -9.50 1.56
C LYS A 36 -4.04 -9.59 0.44
N ILE A 37 -2.88 -8.99 0.65
CA ILE A 37 -1.77 -9.02 -0.29
C ILE A 37 -0.86 -10.19 0.04
N LYS A 38 -0.82 -11.19 -0.86
CA LYS A 38 0.13 -12.30 -0.74
C LYS A 38 1.56 -11.79 -0.73
N GLY A 39 2.38 -12.28 0.21
CA GLY A 39 3.80 -11.94 0.34
C GLY A 39 4.09 -10.66 1.13
N LYS A 40 3.07 -9.90 1.54
CA LYS A 40 3.21 -8.72 2.41
C LYS A 40 4.22 -7.69 1.92
N THR A 41 4.50 -7.59 0.62
CA THR A 41 5.48 -6.64 0.07
C THR A 41 4.82 -5.50 -0.67
N PHE A 42 5.45 -4.33 -0.66
CA PHE A 42 5.00 -3.19 -1.46
C PHE A 42 4.95 -3.49 -2.96
N GLY A 43 5.88 -4.30 -3.48
CA GLY A 43 5.86 -4.76 -4.87
C GLY A 43 4.61 -5.57 -5.22
N ASN A 44 4.19 -6.49 -4.34
CA ASN A 44 2.96 -7.26 -4.54
C ASN A 44 1.71 -6.39 -4.39
N TRP A 45 1.73 -5.41 -3.50
CA TRP A 45 0.67 -4.41 -3.44
C TRP A 45 0.59 -3.55 -4.71
N LYS A 46 1.73 -3.05 -5.24
CA LYS A 46 1.77 -2.32 -6.52
C LYS A 46 1.20 -3.18 -7.66
N ARG A 47 1.55 -4.47 -7.71
CA ARG A 47 1.00 -5.42 -8.68
C ARG A 47 -0.52 -5.58 -8.50
N HIS A 48 -0.99 -5.76 -7.27
CA HIS A 48 -2.42 -5.85 -6.96
C HIS A 48 -3.17 -4.58 -7.40
N ALA A 49 -2.67 -3.40 -7.03
CA ALA A 49 -3.24 -2.12 -7.38
C ALA A 49 -3.26 -1.89 -8.89
N ARG A 50 -2.25 -2.38 -9.64
CA ARG A 50 -2.26 -2.34 -11.13
C ARG A 50 -3.28 -3.29 -11.75
N MET A 51 -3.55 -4.42 -11.10
CA MET A 51 -4.56 -5.38 -11.57
C MET A 51 -5.98 -4.93 -11.25
N LYS A 52 -6.18 -4.11 -10.22
CA LYS A 52 -7.47 -3.50 -9.88
C LYS A 52 -7.69 -2.23 -10.71
N ARG A 53 -8.82 -2.18 -11.43
CA ARG A 53 -9.23 -1.03 -12.27
C ARG A 53 -10.05 0.01 -11.49
N ASP A 54 -9.76 0.21 -10.21
CA ASP A 54 -10.46 1.20 -9.40
C ASP A 54 -9.70 2.54 -9.44
N GLU A 55 -10.43 3.65 -9.46
CA GLU A 55 -9.86 4.99 -9.49
C GLU A 55 -8.98 5.28 -8.26
N GLU A 56 -9.41 4.81 -7.09
CA GLU A 56 -8.69 4.92 -5.82
C GLU A 56 -7.33 4.20 -5.84
N HIS A 57 -7.27 2.99 -6.42
CA HIS A 57 -6.01 2.25 -6.57
C HIS A 57 -5.06 2.98 -7.52
N ARG A 58 -5.60 3.63 -8.55
CA ARG A 58 -4.84 4.41 -9.52
C ARG A 58 -4.24 5.67 -8.89
N LYS A 59 -5.06 6.44 -8.16
CA LYS A 59 -4.61 7.63 -7.40
C LYS A 59 -3.48 7.28 -6.43
N LEU A 60 -3.67 6.21 -5.66
CA LEU A 60 -2.64 5.73 -4.74
C LEU A 60 -1.37 5.29 -5.47
N LEU A 61 -1.49 4.58 -6.60
CA LEU A 61 -0.36 4.19 -7.43
C LEU A 61 0.40 5.38 -7.98
N GLU A 62 -0.28 6.43 -8.43
CA GLU A 62 0.33 7.66 -8.94
C GLU A 62 1.00 8.45 -7.83
N MET A 63 0.38 8.52 -6.65
CA MET A 63 0.99 9.15 -5.47
C MET A 63 2.29 8.45 -5.06
N VAL A 64 2.36 7.12 -5.10
CA VAL A 64 3.52 6.35 -4.61
C VAL A 64 4.44 5.83 -5.72
N SER A 65 4.24 6.23 -6.97
CA SER A 65 5.00 5.75 -8.13
C SER A 65 6.48 6.09 -7.97
#